data_AF-A0A818CFW6-F1
#
_entry.id   AF-A0A818CFW6-F1
#
_cell.length_a   1.000
_cell.length_b   1.000
_cell.length_c   1.000
_cell.angle_alpha   90.00
_cell.angle_beta   90.00
_cell.angle_gamma   90.00
#
_symmetry.space_group_name_H-M   'P 1'
#
loop_
_entity.id
_entity.type
_entity.pdbx_description
1 polymer ?
#
loop_
_entity_poly.entity_id
_entity_poly.type
_entity_poly.pdbx_seq_one_letter_code
_entity_poly.pdbx_strand_id
1 'polypeptide(L)'
;CGPPETLVKITSVFTLRLWAYDGWNSLNSVTEELKNRKRNLWLSIVLALPYVIILYLLINISYFTVMDKVTLLNSNAVAVTWDQVAIGPVVRALPILISISALGGC
;
A
#
# COMPACT_ATOMS: atom_id res chain seq x y z
N CYS A 1 -12.04 33.48 -21.38
CA CYS A 1 -12.78 32.25 -21.08
C CYS A 1 -11.80 31.17 -20.64
N GLY A 2 -11.70 30.90 -19.34
CA GLY A 2 -10.89 29.78 -18.83
C GLY A 2 -11.59 28.44 -19.07
N PRO A 3 -10.86 27.32 -19.04
CA PRO A 3 -11.46 25.99 -19.17
C PRO A 3 -12.48 25.77 -18.05
N PRO A 4 -13.58 25.03 -18.33
CA PRO A 4 -14.63 24.79 -17.34
C PRO A 4 -14.04 24.04 -16.13
N GLU A 5 -14.37 24.49 -14.92
CA GLU A 5 -13.89 23.98 -13.64
C GLU A 5 -14.10 22.46 -13.44
N THR A 6 -15.09 21.87 -14.12
CA THR A 6 -15.31 20.42 -14.19
C THR A 6 -14.21 19.68 -14.94
N LEU A 7 -13.68 20.24 -16.03
CA LEU A 7 -12.61 19.63 -16.84
C LEU A 7 -11.31 19.53 -16.04
N VAL A 8 -10.96 20.60 -15.30
CA VAL A 8 -9.77 20.66 -14.44
C VAL A 8 -9.86 19.63 -13.30
N LYS A 9 -11.05 19.46 -12.70
CA LYS A 9 -11.25 18.42 -11.69
C LYS A 9 -11.02 17.04 -12.30
N ILE A 10 -11.64 16.74 -13.44
CA ILE A 10 -11.51 15.43 -14.08
C ILE A 10 -10.04 15.12 -14.39
N THR A 11 -9.33 16.03 -15.05
CA THR A 11 -7.91 15.83 -15.39
C THR A 11 -7.05 15.63 -14.15
N SER A 12 -7.27 16.39 -13.07
CA SER A 12 -6.52 16.22 -11.82
C SER A 12 -6.68 14.81 -11.22
N VAL A 13 -7.90 14.25 -11.24
CA VAL A 13 -8.13 12.88 -10.71
C VAL A 13 -7.45 11.84 -11.58
N PHE A 14 -7.44 12.03 -12.91
CA PHE A 14 -6.73 11.15 -13.82
C PHE A 14 -5.21 11.22 -13.63
N THR A 15 -4.64 12.42 -13.46
CA THR A 15 -3.21 12.59 -13.18
C THR A 15 -2.80 11.94 -11.87
N LEU A 16 -3.58 12.12 -10.80
CA LEU A 16 -3.29 11.47 -9.51
C LEU A 16 -3.35 9.93 -9.60
N ARG A 17 -4.29 9.41 -10.38
CA ARG A 17 -4.37 7.97 -10.66
C ARG A 17 -3.16 7.49 -11.45
N LEU A 18 -2.77 8.19 -12.51
CA LEU A 18 -1.61 7.83 -13.33
C LEU A 18 -0.31 7.94 -12.53
N TRP A 19 -0.20 8.94 -11.65
CA TRP A 19 0.92 9.10 -10.74
C TRP A 19 1.09 7.89 -9.80
N ALA A 20 -0.01 7.33 -9.29
CA ALA A 20 0.04 6.10 -8.49
C ALA A 20 0.50 4.86 -9.30
N TYR A 21 0.45 4.91 -10.63
CA TYR A 21 0.93 3.86 -11.54
C TYR A 21 2.28 4.19 -12.21
N ASP A 22 2.90 5.34 -11.90
CA ASP A 22 4.10 5.86 -12.57
C ASP A 22 5.39 5.03 -12.35
N GLY A 23 5.32 3.91 -11.63
CA GLY A 23 6.44 2.99 -11.42
C GLY A 23 6.86 2.14 -12.64
N TRP A 24 6.17 2.27 -13.79
CA TRP A 24 6.40 1.40 -14.95
C TRP A 24 7.80 1.51 -15.57
N ASN A 25 8.42 2.70 -15.56
CA ASN A 25 9.77 2.88 -16.10
C ASN A 25 10.83 2.15 -15.25
N SER A 26 10.69 2.21 -13.93
CA SER A 26 11.52 1.47 -12.98
C SER A 26 11.31 -0.04 -13.11
N LEU A 27 10.07 -0.48 -13.35
CA LEU A 27 9.75 -1.89 -13.64
C LEU A 27 10.38 -2.35 -14.95
N ASN A 28 10.36 -1.54 -16.02
CA ASN A 28 10.99 -1.93 -17.28
C ASN A 28 12.52 -2.03 -17.16
N SER A 29 13.15 -1.16 -16.36
CA SER A 29 14.60 -1.21 -16.07
C SER A 29 15.00 -2.48 -15.31
N VAL A 30 14.27 -2.83 -14.23
CA VAL A 30 14.48 -4.09 -13.50
C VAL A 30 14.20 -5.31 -14.39
N THR A 31 13.20 -5.20 -15.27
CA THR A 31 12.80 -6.25 -16.22
C THR A 31 13.80 -6.41 -17.38
N GLU A 32 14.58 -5.38 -17.69
CA GLU A 32 15.70 -5.41 -18.63
C GLU A 32 16.92 -6.15 -18.08
N GLU A 33 17.14 -6.10 -16.76
CA GLU A 33 18.21 -6.84 -16.07
C GLU A 33 17.85 -8.32 -15.79
N LEU A 34 16.58 -8.70 -15.88
CA LEU A 34 16.12 -10.06 -15.62
C LEU A 34 16.44 -11.04 -16.76
N LYS A 35 17.29 -12.03 -16.47
CA LYS A 35 17.55 -13.19 -17.34
C LYS A 35 16.25 -14.01 -17.49
N ASN A 36 15.76 -14.19 -18.73
CA ASN A 36 14.46 -14.80 -19.08
C ASN A 36 13.19 -14.03 -18.61
N ARG A 37 13.04 -12.80 -19.13
CA ARG A 37 11.93 -11.84 -18.93
C ARG A 37 10.53 -12.46 -18.80
N LYS A 38 10.05 -13.21 -19.80
CA LYS A 38 8.66 -13.72 -19.81
C LYS A 38 8.38 -14.62 -18.61
N ARG A 39 9.23 -15.63 -18.36
CA ARG A 39 8.94 -16.64 -17.33
C ARG A 39 9.09 -16.08 -15.92
N ASN A 40 10.12 -15.27 -15.67
CA ASN A 40 10.39 -14.76 -14.32
C ASN A 40 9.39 -13.69 -13.89
N LEU A 41 8.90 -12.87 -14.82
CA LEU A 41 7.85 -11.88 -14.55
C LEU A 41 6.52 -12.56 -14.18
N TRP A 42 6.09 -13.55 -14.96
CA TRP A 42 4.88 -14.32 -14.66
C TRP A 42 4.97 -15.07 -13.33
N LEU A 43 6.11 -15.69 -13.03
CA LEU A 43 6.33 -16.37 -11.75
C LEU A 43 6.32 -15.41 -10.56
N SER A 44 6.90 -14.22 -10.72
CA SER A 44 6.89 -13.20 -9.66
C SER A 44 5.46 -12.76 -9.34
N ILE A 45 4.61 -12.55 -10.35
CA ILE A 45 3.20 -12.18 -10.15
C ILE A 45 2.44 -13.32 -9.48
N VAL A 46 2.62 -14.55 -9.95
CA VAL A 46 1.94 -15.73 -9.40
C VAL A 46 2.35 -16.02 -7.95
N LEU A 47 3.56 -15.67 -7.54
CA LEU A 47 4.00 -15.80 -6.15
C LEU A 47 3.61 -14.58 -5.28
N ALA A 48 3.63 -13.38 -5.84
CA ALA A 48 3.30 -12.16 -5.11
C ALA A 48 1.81 -12.09 -4.74
N LEU A 49 0.91 -12.49 -5.65
CA LEU A 49 -0.54 -12.48 -5.41
C LEU A 49 -0.95 -13.31 -4.18
N PRO A 50 -0.63 -14.62 -4.06
CA PRO A 50 -0.98 -15.41 -2.89
C PRO A 50 -0.27 -14.91 -1.62
N TYR A 51 0.96 -14.39 -1.75
CA TYR A 51 1.66 -13.81 -0.61
C TYR A 51 0.90 -12.62 0.00
N VAL A 52 0.46 -11.68 -0.84
CA VAL A 52 -0.34 -10.53 -0.39
C VAL A 52 -1.68 -10.99 0.20
N ILE A 53 -2.34 -11.99 -0.40
CA ILE A 53 -3.60 -12.54 0.12
C ILE A 53 -3.42 -13.13 1.53
N ILE A 54 -2.35 -13.91 1.74
CA ILE A 54 -2.05 -14.50 3.05
C ILE A 54 -1.78 -13.42 4.09
N LEU A 55 -0.94 -12.43 3.77
CA LEU A 55 -0.68 -11.31 4.66
C LEU A 55 -1.96 -10.55 5.01
N TYR A 56 -2.83 -10.31 4.03
CA TYR A 56 -4.10 -9.63 4.26
C TYR A 56 -4.99 -10.41 5.22
N LEU A 57 -5.08 -11.73 5.05
CA LEU A 57 -5.81 -12.60 5.96
C LEU A 57 -5.22 -12.56 7.37
N LEU A 58 -3.90 -12.63 7.51
CA LEU A 58 -3.21 -12.55 8.81
C LEU A 58 -3.49 -11.23 9.53
N ILE A 59 -3.46 -10.11 8.80
CA ILE A 59 -3.75 -8.78 9.36
C ILE A 59 -5.19 -8.72 9.86
N ASN A 60 -6.15 -9.22 9.08
CA ASN A 60 -7.54 -9.27 9.51
C ASN A 60 -7.73 -10.14 10.76
N ILE A 61 -7.09 -11.31 10.81
CA ILE A 61 -7.11 -12.18 11.99
C ILE A 61 -6.52 -11.44 13.20
N SER A 62 -5.38 -10.76 13.02
CA SER A 62 -4.73 -10.00 14.08
C SER A 62 -5.63 -8.91 14.66
N TYR A 63 -6.38 -8.19 13.82
CA TYR A 63 -7.34 -7.20 14.27
C TYR A 63 -8.45 -7.80 15.14
N PHE A 64 -9.00 -8.96 14.76
CA PHE A 64 -10.03 -9.64 15.55
C PHE A 64 -9.51 -10.22 16.87
N THR A 65 -8.22 -10.56 16.97
CA THR A 65 -7.64 -11.08 18.23
C THR A 65 -7.33 -9.99 19.26
N VAL A 66 -7.10 -8.76 18.82
CA VAL A 66 -6.62 -7.67 19.68
C VAL A 66 -7.70 -6.63 20.01
N MET A 67 -8.73 -6.45 19.17
CA MET A 67 -9.75 -5.41 19.35
C MET A 67 -11.19 -5.90 19.18
N ASP A 68 -12.09 -5.34 19.99
CA ASP A 68 -13.53 -5.46 19.78
C ASP A 68 -13.97 -4.65 18.54
N LYS A 69 -14.84 -5.23 17.71
CA LYS A 69 -15.23 -4.73 16.37
C LYS A 69 -15.77 -3.30 16.39
N VAL A 70 -16.31 -2.86 17.52
CA VAL A 70 -16.91 -1.52 17.70
C VAL A 70 -15.86 -0.40 17.71
N THR A 71 -14.65 -0.65 18.22
CA THR A 71 -13.56 0.33 18.26
C THR A 71 -12.83 0.43 16.92
N LEU A 72 -12.79 -0.68 16.15
CA LEU A 72 -12.20 -0.72 14.81
C LEU A 72 -12.96 0.17 13.81
N LEU A 73 -14.30 0.18 13.84
CA LEU A 73 -15.12 0.93 12.89
C LEU A 73 -15.16 2.44 13.15
N ASN A 74 -14.80 2.90 14.36
CA ASN A 74 -14.78 4.32 14.73
C ASN A 74 -13.39 4.98 14.61
N SER A 75 -12.34 4.23 14.24
CA SER A 75 -10.97 4.74 14.22
C SER A 75 -10.54 5.16 12.81
N ASN A 76 -10.14 6.43 12.63
CA ASN A 76 -9.58 6.94 11.36
C ASN A 76 -8.25 6.26 10.95
N ALA A 77 -7.52 5.64 11.89
CA ALA A 77 -6.22 5.03 11.65
C ALA A 77 -6.10 3.68 12.38
N VAL A 78 -6.81 2.67 11.87
CA VAL A 78 -6.93 1.32 12.43
C VAL A 78 -5.57 0.67 12.75
N ALA A 79 -4.56 0.89 11.92
CA ALA A 79 -3.24 0.30 12.12
C ALA A 79 -2.50 0.92 13.33
N VAL A 80 -2.64 2.23 13.53
CA VAL A 80 -1.99 2.97 14.63
C VAL A 80 -2.66 2.68 15.97
N THR A 81 -3.99 2.53 15.97
CA THR A 81 -4.70 2.13 17.20
C THR A 81 -4.36 0.69 17.58
N TRP A 82 -4.19 -0.22 16.61
CA TRP A 82 -3.71 -1.58 16.87
C TRP A 82 -2.30 -1.61 17.47
N ASP A 83 -1.36 -0.82 16.93
CA ASP A 83 0.01 -0.70 17.44
C ASP A 83 0.04 -0.26 18.92
N GLN A 84 -0.80 0.72 19.28
CA GLN A 84 -0.91 1.22 20.65
C GLN A 84 -1.44 0.18 21.65
N VAL A 85 -2.35 -0.68 21.21
CA VAL A 85 -2.95 -1.73 22.06
C VAL A 85 -2.08 -3.00 22.11
N ALA A 86 -1.43 -3.36 21.01
CA ALA A 86 -0.64 -4.60 20.90
C ALA A 86 0.80 -4.47 21.42
N ILE A 87 1.48 -3.36 21.13
CA ILE A 87 2.93 -3.17 21.40
C ILE A 87 3.15 -2.26 22.61
N GLY A 88 2.12 -1.52 23.03
CA GLY A 88 2.15 -0.61 24.17
C GLY A 88 2.61 0.81 23.81
N PRO A 89 2.38 1.80 24.68
CA PRO A 89 2.41 3.23 24.33
C PRO A 89 3.80 3.81 24.02
N VAL A 90 4.88 3.08 24.29
CA VAL A 90 6.26 3.61 24.25
C VAL A 90 6.96 3.31 22.92
N VAL A 91 6.56 2.26 22.19
CA VAL A 91 7.21 1.86 20.95
C VAL A 91 6.28 2.13 19.77
N ARG A 92 6.41 3.33 19.16
CA ARG A 92 5.73 3.69 17.90
C ARG A 92 6.42 3.05 16.69
N ALA A 93 6.59 1.73 16.70
CA ALA A 93 7.30 1.02 15.64
C ALA A 93 6.57 1.13 14.30
N LEU A 94 5.23 1.02 14.31
CA LEU A 94 4.44 1.00 13.09
C LEU A 94 4.48 2.30 12.27
N PRO A 95 4.25 3.51 12.84
CA PRO A 95 4.35 4.75 12.05
C PRO A 95 5.78 5.02 11.57
N ILE A 96 6.81 4.63 12.32
CA ILE A 96 8.20 4.73 11.86
C ILE A 96 8.43 3.85 10.63
N LEU A 97 7.94 2.61 10.66
CA LEU A 97 8.04 1.69 9.52
C LEU A 97 7.29 2.21 8.29
N ILE A 98 6.09 2.78 8.48
CA ILE A 98 5.31 3.41 7.40
C ILE A 98 6.07 4.61 6.83
N SER A 99 6.68 5.45 7.68
CA SER A 99 7.51 6.57 7.23
C SER A 99 8.74 6.09 6.45
N ILE A 100 9.43 5.03 6.88
CA ILE A 100 10.57 4.45 6.15
C ILE A 100 10.12 3.88 4.81
N SER A 101 8.95 3.23 4.75
CA SER A 101 8.38 2.75 3.49
C SER A 101 8.03 3.91 2.55
N ALA A 102 7.56 5.03 3.07
CA ALA A 102 7.29 6.23 2.28
C ALA A 102 8.59 6.86 1.74
N LEU A 103 9.67 6.86 2.55
CA LEU A 103 10.99 7.31 2.12
C LEU A 103 11.59 6.45 1.01
N GLY A 104 11.31 5.13 0.99
CA GLY A 104 11.78 4.24 -0.07
C GLY A 104 10.98 4.32 -1.38
N GLY A 105 9.80 4.96 -1.36
CA GLY A 105 8.97 5.20 -2.54
C GLY A 105 9.13 6.59 -3.17
N CYS A 106 9.93 7.46 -2.54
CA CYS A 106 10.29 8.79 -3.04
C CYS A 106 11.65 8.79 -3.74
#